data_AF-A0AAD8BXB7-F1
#
_entry.id   AF-A0AAD8BXB7-F1
#
_cell.length_a   1.000
_cell.length_b   1.000
_cell.length_c   1.000
_cell.angle_alpha   90.00
_cell.angle_beta   90.00
_cell.angle_gamma   90.00
#
_symmetry.space_group_name_H-M   'P 1'
#
loop_
_entity.id
_entity.type
_entity.pdbx_description
1 polymer ?
#
loop_
_entity_poly.entity_id
_entity_poly.type
_entity_poly.pdbx_seq_one_letter_code
_entity_poly.pdbx_strand_id
1 'polypeptide(L)'
;WTDLDLKETEAKEEVAKLECIFLQCIKGIEITNLNDKILKVIITNLDFGMKDENPIHRLRVYEKGNLHQGFKLEQDQTSLLLQSMNYNEVLVRVYTTLPNKDGGNETNIQSIKEACKKEMQEWMKIKEN
;
A
#
# COMPACT_ATOMS: atom_id res chain seq x y z
N TRP A 1 0.20 4.71 25.65
CA TRP A 1 -0.70 3.63 25.24
C TRP A 1 -1.75 4.08 24.23
N THR A 2 -2.18 5.35 24.21
CA THR A 2 -3.25 5.85 23.32
C THR A 2 -2.87 6.03 21.84
N ASP A 3 -1.63 6.47 21.54
CA ASP A 3 -1.34 7.01 20.20
C ASP A 3 -1.03 5.91 19.15
N LEU A 4 -0.53 4.75 19.60
CA LEU A 4 -0.27 3.60 18.74
C LEU A 4 -1.57 2.93 18.29
N ASP A 5 -2.52 2.76 19.21
CA ASP A 5 -3.83 2.15 18.96
C ASP A 5 -4.70 3.04 18.05
N LEU A 6 -4.62 4.36 18.21
CA LEU A 6 -5.29 5.33 17.33
C LEU A 6 -4.76 5.23 15.89
N LYS A 7 -3.43 5.29 15.71
CA LYS A 7 -2.82 5.15 14.37
C LYS A 7 -3.08 3.77 13.74
N GLU A 8 -3.30 2.71 14.53
CA GLU A 8 -3.65 1.39 14.00
C GLU A 8 -5.12 1.35 13.54
N THR A 9 -6.00 2.01 14.28
CA THR A 9 -7.43 2.13 13.95
C THR A 9 -7.62 2.93 12.66
N GLU A 10 -6.92 4.05 12.51
CA GLU A 10 -6.94 4.88 11.29
C GLU A 10 -6.45 4.10 10.05
N ALA A 11 -5.37 3.32 10.19
CA ALA A 11 -4.84 2.51 9.09
C ALA A 11 -5.82 1.40 8.66
N LYS A 12 -6.51 0.77 9.62
CA LYS A 12 -7.57 -0.21 9.33
C LYS A 12 -8.75 0.43 8.60
N GLU A 13 -9.10 1.66 8.97
CA GLU A 13 -10.17 2.41 8.33
C GLU A 13 -9.82 2.82 6.89
N GLU A 14 -8.58 3.26 6.63
CA GLU A 14 -8.08 3.56 5.28
C GLU A 14 -8.10 2.31 4.39
N VAL A 15 -7.66 1.17 4.92
CA VAL A 15 -7.73 -0.12 4.23
C VAL A 15 -9.17 -0.47 3.85
N ALA A 16 -10.12 -0.38 4.79
CA ALA A 16 -11.51 -0.70 4.52
C ALA A 16 -12.15 0.25 3.48
N LYS A 17 -11.81 1.54 3.52
CA LYS A 17 -12.24 2.53 2.52
C LYS A 17 -11.72 2.17 1.12
N LEU A 18 -10.43 1.85 1.01
CA LEU A 18 -9.80 1.44 -0.24
C LEU A 18 -10.43 0.16 -0.80
N GLU A 19 -10.61 -0.86 0.04
CA GLU A 19 -11.30 -2.09 -0.38
C GLU A 19 -12.69 -1.78 -0.96
N CYS A 20 -13.44 -0.89 -0.30
CA CYS A 20 -14.78 -0.52 -0.73
C CYS A 20 -14.77 0.24 -2.08
N ILE A 21 -13.83 1.17 -2.28
CA ILE A 21 -13.66 1.92 -3.53
C ILE A 21 -13.37 0.97 -4.69
N PHE A 22 -12.37 0.10 -4.54
CA PHE A 22 -11.98 -0.83 -5.61
C PHE A 22 -13.08 -1.85 -5.91
N LEU A 23 -13.79 -2.35 -4.89
CA LEU A 23 -14.94 -3.23 -5.11
C LEU A 23 -16.06 -2.52 -5.86
N GLN A 24 -16.37 -1.27 -5.52
CA GLN A 24 -17.40 -0.48 -6.23
C GLN A 24 -16.99 -0.21 -7.68
N CYS A 25 -15.73 0.16 -7.92
CA CYS A 25 -15.17 0.35 -9.25
C CYS A 25 -15.36 -0.90 -10.12
N ILE A 26 -15.03 -2.08 -9.59
CA ILE A 26 -15.17 -3.35 -10.31
C ILE A 26 -16.64 -3.72 -10.55
N LYS A 27 -17.53 -3.48 -9.57
CA LYS A 27 -18.98 -3.71 -9.71
C LYS A 27 -19.65 -2.80 -10.73
N GLY A 28 -19.10 -1.61 -10.98
CA GLY A 28 -19.59 -0.68 -11.99
C GLY A 28 -19.32 -1.12 -13.44
N ILE A 29 -18.49 -2.15 -13.63
CA ILE A 29 -18.21 -2.74 -14.94
C ILE A 29 -19.29 -3.80 -15.21
N GLU A 30 -20.01 -3.68 -16.33
CA GLU A 30 -20.97 -4.69 -16.78
C GLU A 30 -20.26 -5.95 -17.27
N ILE A 31 -19.79 -6.76 -16.32
CA ILE A 31 -19.13 -8.04 -16.60
C ILE A 31 -20.16 -9.16 -16.45
N THR A 32 -20.31 -9.96 -17.50
CA THR A 32 -21.15 -11.16 -17.47
C THR A 32 -20.63 -12.15 -16.43
N ASN A 33 -21.52 -12.67 -15.57
CA ASN A 33 -21.22 -13.61 -14.48
C ASN A 33 -20.33 -13.08 -13.34
N LEU A 34 -20.20 -11.75 -13.17
CA LEU A 34 -19.53 -11.20 -12.01
C LEU A 34 -20.43 -11.30 -10.77
N ASN A 35 -20.05 -12.16 -9.82
CA ASN A 35 -20.76 -12.29 -8.55
C ASN A 35 -19.81 -11.95 -7.40
N ASP A 36 -20.32 -11.45 -6.27
CA ASP A 36 -19.48 -10.98 -5.15
C ASP A 36 -18.55 -12.08 -4.57
N LYS A 37 -18.89 -13.35 -4.82
CA LYS A 37 -18.10 -14.51 -4.38
C LYS A 37 -16.87 -14.82 -5.23
N ILE A 38 -16.76 -14.24 -6.43
CA ILE A 38 -15.68 -14.55 -7.36
C ILE A 38 -14.57 -13.52 -7.38
N LEU A 39 -14.72 -12.39 -6.67
CA LEU A 39 -13.75 -11.32 -6.60
C LEU A 39 -13.25 -11.12 -5.17
N LYS A 40 -11.95 -10.86 -5.03
CA LYS A 40 -11.34 -10.53 -3.76
C LYS A 40 -10.34 -9.40 -3.94
N VAL A 41 -10.55 -8.29 -3.24
CA VAL A 41 -9.59 -7.21 -3.12
C VAL A 41 -8.84 -7.40 -1.81
N ILE A 42 -7.52 -7.26 -1.83
CA ILE A 42 -6.65 -7.29 -0.65
C ILE A 42 -5.76 -6.06 -0.69
N ILE A 43 -5.84 -5.24 0.34
CA ILE A 43 -4.95 -4.10 0.54
C ILE A 43 -3.85 -4.51 1.52
N THR A 44 -2.61 -4.24 1.19
CA THR A 44 -1.46 -4.51 2.05
C THR A 44 -0.63 -3.24 2.19
N ASN A 45 -0.52 -2.74 3.42
CA ASN A 45 0.42 -1.68 3.74
C ASN A 45 1.78 -2.32 3.98
N LEU A 46 2.80 -1.87 3.24
CA LEU A 46 4.17 -2.30 3.40
C LEU A 46 4.96 -1.12 3.97
N ASP A 47 5.69 -1.36 5.03
CA ASP A 47 6.51 -0.35 5.69
C ASP A 47 7.78 -0.98 6.29
N PHE A 48 8.65 -0.15 6.86
CA PHE A 48 9.86 -0.61 7.56
C PHE A 48 9.62 -0.98 9.04
N GLY A 49 8.41 -1.42 9.40
CA GLY A 49 7.98 -1.73 10.76
C GLY A 49 7.60 -0.50 11.58
N MET A 50 7.56 0.67 10.95
CA MET A 50 7.43 1.98 11.58
C MET A 50 6.48 2.91 10.83
N LYS A 51 5.55 2.35 10.03
CA LYS A 51 4.61 3.11 9.21
C LYS A 51 5.36 4.05 8.26
N ASP A 52 5.08 5.35 8.35
CA ASP A 52 5.67 6.40 7.54
C ASP A 52 7.05 6.87 8.06
N GLU A 53 7.52 6.37 9.20
CA GLU A 53 8.77 6.81 9.80
C GLU A 53 9.98 5.95 9.40
N ASN A 54 11.11 6.60 9.14
CA ASN A 54 12.39 5.93 8.95
C ASN A 54 12.90 5.34 10.29
N PRO A 55 13.05 4.02 10.42
CA PRO A 55 13.53 3.42 11.68
C PRO A 55 14.97 3.82 12.04
N ILE A 56 15.80 4.20 11.05
CA ILE A 56 17.20 4.60 11.28
C ILE A 56 17.28 5.90 12.10
N HIS A 57 16.32 6.81 11.97
CA HIS A 57 16.29 8.05 12.78
C HIS A 57 16.10 7.80 14.28
N ARG A 58 15.57 6.62 14.66
CA ARG A 58 15.44 6.21 16.06
C ARG A 58 16.66 5.43 16.55
N LEU A 59 17.53 5.00 15.65
CA LEU A 59 18.77 4.28 16.01
C LEU A 59 19.77 5.25 16.64
N ARG A 60 20.41 4.81 17.72
CA ARG A 60 21.62 5.45 18.25
C ARG A 60 22.81 4.57 17.91
N VAL A 61 23.82 5.19 17.30
CA VAL A 61 25.07 4.54 16.91
C VAL A 61 26.22 5.15 17.70
N TYR A 62 27.35 4.45 17.74
CA TYR A 62 28.57 4.92 18.40
C TYR A 62 29.75 4.84 17.44
N GLU A 63 30.75 5.68 17.66
CA GLU A 63 32.00 5.61 16.90
C GLU A 63 32.97 4.66 17.56
N LYS A 64 33.76 3.93 16.77
CA LYS A 64 34.78 3.01 17.31
C LYS A 64 35.75 3.69 18.28
N GLY A 65 36.06 4.97 18.05
CA GLY A 65 36.93 5.77 18.92
C GLY A 65 36.26 6.27 20.21
N ASN A 66 34.94 6.20 20.31
CA ASN A 66 34.19 6.66 21.47
C ASN A 66 32.93 5.81 21.68
N LEU A 67 33.12 4.66 22.34
CA LEU A 67 32.06 3.67 22.57
C LEU A 67 31.00 4.11 23.59
N HIS A 68 31.27 5.15 24.39
CA HIS A 68 30.40 5.58 25.50
C HIS A 68 29.41 6.68 25.09
N GLN A 69 29.55 7.25 23.89
CA GLN A 69 28.71 8.31 23.41
C GLN A 69 27.90 7.85 22.20
N GLY A 70 26.59 7.66 22.40
CA GLY A 70 25.66 7.39 21.33
C GLY A 70 25.20 8.69 20.66
N PHE A 71 25.25 8.73 19.34
CA PHE A 71 24.75 9.84 18.52
C PHE A 71 23.71 9.33 17.51
N LYS A 72 23.00 10.27 16.89
CA LYS A 72 22.03 9.97 15.83
C LYS A 72 22.71 10.05 14.47
N LEU A 73 22.36 9.11 13.60
CA LEU A 73 22.75 9.14 12.21
C LEU A 73 21.63 9.81 11.42
N GLU A 74 21.89 11.01 10.92
CA GLU A 74 20.94 11.70 10.06
C GLU A 74 20.87 11.01 8.68
N GLN A 75 19.71 11.03 8.04
CA GLN A 75 19.45 10.30 6.79
C GLN A 75 20.39 10.75 5.65
N ASP A 76 20.76 12.03 5.65
CA ASP A 76 21.70 12.60 4.70
C ASP A 76 23.13 12.05 4.85
N GLN A 77 23.49 11.57 6.05
CA GLN A 77 24.78 10.96 6.36
C GLN A 77 24.85 9.47 6.01
N THR A 78 23.70 8.79 5.83
CA THR A 78 23.67 7.37 5.43
C THR A 78 23.82 7.14 3.94
N SER A 79 22.97 7.78 3.14
CA SER A 79 22.94 7.57 1.69
C SER A 79 22.04 8.61 1.03
N LEU A 80 22.56 9.26 -0.01
CA LEU A 80 21.77 10.13 -0.89
C LEU A 80 20.60 9.40 -1.54
N LEU A 81 20.70 8.08 -1.76
CA LEU A 81 19.64 7.26 -2.36
C LEU A 81 18.39 7.14 -1.47
N LEU A 82 18.55 7.33 -0.15
CA LEU A 82 17.45 7.17 0.79
C LEU A 82 16.71 8.48 1.08
N GLN A 83 17.25 9.64 0.68
CA GLN A 83 16.72 10.96 1.07
C GLN A 83 15.31 11.25 0.52
N SER A 84 14.93 10.64 -0.61
CA SER A 84 13.61 10.79 -1.24
C SER A 84 12.78 9.51 -1.21
N MET A 85 13.18 8.52 -0.40
CA MET A 85 12.49 7.25 -0.32
C MET A 85 11.26 7.35 0.58
N ASN A 86 10.11 6.90 0.09
CA ASN A 86 8.94 6.68 0.93
C ASN A 86 9.18 5.44 1.80
N TYR A 87 8.93 5.56 3.10
CA TYR A 87 9.10 4.46 4.06
C TYR A 87 7.87 3.55 4.16
N ASN A 88 6.82 3.90 3.43
CA ASN A 88 5.63 3.09 3.29
C ASN A 88 5.14 3.06 1.83
N GLU A 89 4.46 1.98 1.49
CA GLU A 89 3.74 1.83 0.24
C GLU A 89 2.44 1.05 0.47
N VAL A 90 1.46 1.29 -0.41
CA VAL A 90 0.18 0.58 -0.39
C VAL A 90 0.11 -0.32 -1.61
N LEU A 91 -0.05 -1.61 -1.38
CA LEU A 91 -0.19 -2.62 -2.41
C LEU A 91 -1.63 -3.09 -2.50
N VAL A 92 -2.27 -2.82 -3.64
CA VAL A 92 -3.63 -3.27 -3.95
C VAL A 92 -3.56 -4.52 -4.81
N ARG A 93 -4.12 -5.63 -4.35
CA ARG A 93 -4.21 -6.88 -5.11
C ARG A 93 -5.66 -7.25 -5.37
N VAL A 94 -6.00 -7.48 -6.63
CA VAL A 94 -7.32 -7.92 -7.06
C VAL A 94 -7.22 -9.34 -7.61
N TYR A 95 -7.98 -10.25 -7.00
CA TYR A 95 -8.05 -11.65 -7.38
C TYR A 95 -9.44 -11.95 -7.92
N THR A 96 -9.49 -12.83 -8.92
CA THR A 96 -10.74 -13.37 -9.45
C THR A 96 -10.67 -14.87 -9.62
N THR A 97 -11.77 -15.58 -9.35
CA THR A 97 -11.90 -17.01 -9.64
C THR A 97 -12.47 -17.28 -11.03
N LEU A 98 -12.61 -16.25 -11.88
CA LEU A 98 -13.02 -16.43 -13.27
C LEU A 98 -12.04 -17.39 -13.97
N PRO A 99 -12.51 -18.51 -14.53
CA PRO A 99 -11.65 -19.47 -15.18
C PRO A 99 -11.07 -18.83 -16.45
N ASN A 100 -9.74 -18.77 -16.54
CA ASN A 100 -9.04 -18.29 -17.73
C ASN A 100 -8.47 -19.43 -18.58
N LYS A 101 -8.98 -20.66 -18.42
CA LYS A 101 -8.42 -21.85 -19.09
C LYS A 101 -8.55 -21.80 -20.61
N ASP A 102 -9.61 -21.17 -21.12
CA ASP A 102 -9.94 -21.14 -22.54
C ASP A 102 -9.83 -19.73 -23.16
N GLY A 103 -9.27 -18.76 -22.44
CA GLY A 103 -9.16 -17.34 -22.88
C GLY A 103 -10.49 -16.57 -22.96
N GLY A 104 -11.64 -17.24 -22.78
CA GLY A 104 -12.97 -16.63 -22.92
C GLY A 104 -13.28 -15.47 -21.96
N ASN A 105 -12.47 -15.27 -20.91
CA ASN A 105 -12.63 -14.17 -19.94
C ASN A 105 -11.54 -13.10 -20.07
N GLU A 106 -10.67 -13.17 -21.08
CA GLU A 106 -9.52 -12.26 -21.22
C GLU A 106 -9.95 -10.79 -21.34
N THR A 107 -11.02 -10.52 -22.11
CA THR A 107 -11.59 -9.17 -22.23
C THR A 107 -12.08 -8.65 -20.88
N ASN A 108 -12.79 -9.47 -20.11
CA ASN A 108 -13.29 -9.10 -18.78
C ASN A 108 -12.13 -8.81 -17.80
N ILE A 109 -11.10 -9.66 -17.81
CA ILE A 109 -9.90 -9.47 -16.98
C ILE A 109 -9.18 -8.17 -17.37
N GLN A 110 -9.09 -7.87 -18.66
CA GLN A 110 -8.47 -6.65 -19.14
C GLN A 110 -9.26 -5.40 -18.73
N SER A 111 -10.59 -5.42 -18.85
CA SER A 111 -11.46 -4.33 -18.39
C SER A 111 -11.34 -4.10 -16.88
N ILE A 112 -11.27 -5.15 -16.07
CA ILE A 112 -11.02 -5.04 -14.62
C ILE A 112 -9.68 -4.38 -14.35
N LYS A 113 -8.61 -4.83 -15.04
CA LYS A 113 -7.26 -4.26 -14.87
C LYS A 113 -7.24 -2.76 -15.21
N GLU A 114 -7.86 -2.37 -16.31
CA GLU A 114 -7.90 -0.97 -16.75
C GLU A 114 -8.69 -0.10 -15.79
N ALA A 115 -9.85 -0.55 -15.33
CA ALA A 115 -10.66 0.14 -14.34
C ALA A 115 -9.90 0.33 -13.02
N CYS A 116 -9.30 -0.74 -12.48
CA CYS A 116 -8.51 -0.66 -11.24
C CYS A 116 -7.29 0.25 -11.40
N LYS A 117 -6.63 0.24 -12.57
CA LYS A 117 -5.49 1.11 -12.84
C LYS A 117 -5.91 2.59 -12.86
N LYS A 118 -7.04 2.90 -13.48
CA LYS A 118 -7.60 4.26 -13.51
C LYS A 118 -7.97 4.73 -12.11
N GLU A 119 -8.68 3.90 -11.34
CA GLU A 119 -9.07 4.20 -9.97
C GLU A 119 -7.85 4.48 -9.08
N MET A 120 -6.80 3.65 -9.20
CA MET A 120 -5.55 3.86 -8.48
C MET A 120 -4.90 5.21 -8.82
N GLN A 121 -4.91 5.60 -10.10
CA GLN A 121 -4.36 6.90 -10.51
C GLN A 121 -5.16 8.08 -9.96
N GLU A 122 -6.49 7.97 -9.89
CA GLU A 122 -7.34 8.99 -9.28
C GLU A 122 -7.10 9.10 -7.79
N TRP A 123 -7.02 7.96 -7.09
CA TRP A 123 -6.69 7.93 -5.67
C TRP A 123 -5.31 8.54 -5.36
N MET A 124 -4.29 8.24 -6.16
CA MET A 124 -2.95 8.83 -5.97
C MET A 124 -2.98 10.36 -6.08
N LYS A 125 -3.76 10.93 -7.00
CA LYS A 125 -3.92 12.39 -7.12
C LYS A 125 -4.61 13.03 -5.91
N ILE A 126 -5.55 12.32 -5.29
CA ILE A 126 -6.20 12.79 -4.06
C ILE A 126 -5.22 12.78 -2.90
N LYS A 127 -4.36 11.76 -2.82
CA LYS A 127 -3.39 11.60 -1.74
C LYS A 127 -2.18 12.56 -1.83
N GLU A 128 -1.84 13.02 -3.03
CA GLU A 128 -0.78 14.02 -3.25
C GLU A 128 -1.22 15.47 -3.01
N ASN A 129 -2.54 15.76 -2.91
CA ASN A 129 -3.10 17.09 -2.60
C ASN A 129 -3.44 17.24 -1.11
#